data_AF-A0A4U5M5L3-F1
#
_entry.id   AF-A0A4U5M5L3-F1
#
_cell.length_a   1.000
_cell.length_b   1.000
_cell.length_c   1.000
_cell.angle_alpha   90.00
_cell.angle_beta   90.00
_cell.angle_gamma   90.00
#
_symmetry.space_group_name_H-M   'P 1'
#
loop_
_entity.id
_entity.type
_entity.pdbx_description
1 polymer ?
#
loop_
_entity_poly.entity_id
_entity_poly.type
_entity_poly.pdbx_seq_one_letter_code
_entity_poly.pdbx_strand_id
1 'polypeptide(L)'
;MMGKGAFAVACCLVLLCSFAESSERRSTKARCYNGVFKEGECVCRQDYVGTYCELKMHCEGFDRSKHGYCRSCETGWTSRYCELIDCGENGFRVSSTRCRCNPPYSGQFCTEQTTKNVYLYYNRLMYSWGPVGCIIVVPLCLFMYCCRRDSERRQKRRIIEAIAHSRKTTIIMSTNSRSNSSEASCVSDEDFLLRK
;
A
#
# COMPACT_ATOMS: atom_id res chain seq x y z
N MET A 1 -66.29 -2.47 23.04
CA MET A 1 -65.01 -2.68 22.31
C MET A 1 -64.01 -1.67 22.87
N MET A 2 -63.18 -2.08 23.82
CA MET A 2 -62.30 -1.18 24.60
C MET A 2 -60.83 -1.57 24.42
N GLY A 3 -59.99 -0.57 24.14
CA GLY A 3 -58.68 -0.40 24.79
C GLY A 3 -57.48 -1.21 24.29
N LYS A 4 -56.92 -0.86 23.13
CA LYS A 4 -55.49 -1.10 22.84
C LYS A 4 -54.72 0.22 23.03
N GLY A 5 -54.26 0.47 24.25
CA GLY A 5 -53.56 1.73 24.54
C GLY A 5 -52.76 1.77 25.85
N ALA A 6 -52.53 0.64 26.52
CA ALA A 6 -51.91 0.63 27.85
C ALA A 6 -50.51 -0.03 27.92
N PHE A 7 -49.97 -0.55 26.81
CA PHE A 7 -48.71 -1.30 26.85
C PHE A 7 -47.46 -0.49 26.46
N ALA A 8 -47.59 0.73 25.92
CA ALA A 8 -46.45 1.52 25.45
C ALA A 8 -45.85 2.46 26.51
N VAL A 9 -46.54 2.72 27.62
CA VAL A 9 -46.11 3.73 28.61
C VAL A 9 -45.30 3.11 29.76
N ALA A 10 -45.44 1.80 30.01
CA ALA A 10 -44.72 1.11 31.09
C ALA A 10 -43.22 0.88 30.79
N CYS A 11 -42.79 0.92 29.53
CA CYS A 11 -41.41 0.62 29.16
C CYS A 11 -40.47 1.85 29.29
N CYS A 12 -41.00 3.08 29.21
CA CYS A 12 -40.19 4.30 29.30
C CYS A 12 -39.87 4.73 30.74
N LEU A 13 -40.69 4.38 31.73
CA LEU A 13 -40.49 4.83 33.12
C LEU A 13 -39.53 3.97 33.94
N VAL A 14 -39.24 2.74 33.51
CA VAL A 14 -38.29 1.86 34.21
C VAL A 14 -36.84 2.08 33.74
N LEU A 15 -36.63 2.73 32.59
CA LEU A 15 -35.29 2.95 32.03
C LEU A 15 -34.56 4.19 32.56
N LEU A 16 -35.18 5.04 33.39
CA LEU A 16 -34.59 6.32 33.81
C LEU A 16 -34.10 6.39 35.28
N CYS A 17 -34.18 5.33 36.09
CA CYS A 17 -33.89 5.44 37.53
C CYS A 17 -33.02 4.32 38.14
N SER A 18 -32.12 3.66 37.40
CA SER A 18 -31.31 2.58 38.00
C SER A 18 -29.80 2.64 37.81
N PHE A 19 -29.21 3.78 37.43
CA PHE A 19 -27.75 3.93 37.48
C PHE A 19 -27.34 5.27 38.10
N ALA A 20 -27.76 5.50 39.34
CA ALA A 20 -26.97 6.30 40.27
C ALA A 20 -25.94 5.36 40.90
N GLU A 21 -24.98 4.91 40.10
CA GLU A 21 -23.84 4.17 40.59
C GLU A 21 -22.98 5.15 41.38
N SER A 22 -23.12 5.10 42.71
CA SER A 22 -22.24 5.78 43.62
C SER A 22 -20.83 5.28 43.33
N SER A 23 -20.06 6.08 42.58
CA SER A 23 -18.61 5.96 42.49
C SER A 23 -18.07 6.21 43.89
N GLU A 24 -18.08 5.15 44.69
CA GLU A 24 -17.25 5.02 45.86
C GLU A 24 -15.82 5.15 45.33
N ARG A 25 -15.28 6.37 45.36
CA ARG A 25 -13.85 6.62 45.21
C ARG A 25 -13.20 5.92 46.38
N ARG A 26 -13.00 4.62 46.21
CA ARG A 26 -12.10 3.81 46.99
C ARG A 26 -10.77 4.54 46.88
N SER A 27 -10.43 5.28 47.92
CA SER A 27 -9.10 5.86 48.09
C SER A 27 -8.16 4.67 48.25
N THR A 28 -7.82 4.05 47.12
CA THR A 28 -6.66 3.19 47.01
C THR A 28 -5.50 4.07 47.37
N LYS A 29 -4.98 3.92 48.60
CA LYS A 29 -3.68 4.46 49.01
C LYS A 29 -2.77 4.43 47.80
N ALA A 30 -2.28 5.60 47.38
CA ALA A 30 -1.29 5.74 46.32
C ALA A 30 -0.21 4.68 46.52
N ARG A 31 -0.18 3.67 45.64
CA ARG A 31 0.72 2.54 45.79
C ARG A 31 1.99 2.86 45.03
N CYS A 32 3.10 3.02 45.75
CA CYS A 32 4.41 3.09 45.13
C CYS A 32 4.78 1.68 44.63
N TYR A 33 5.12 1.55 43.34
CA TYR A 33 5.50 0.26 42.75
C TYR A 33 6.91 -0.14 43.20
N ASN A 34 7.88 0.76 43.04
CA ASN A 34 9.30 0.51 43.33
C ASN A 34 9.87 1.57 44.30
N GLY A 35 9.19 1.78 45.42
CA GLY A 35 9.55 2.80 46.39
C GLY A 35 8.89 2.62 47.74
N VAL A 36 9.12 3.58 48.62
CA VAL A 36 8.47 3.65 49.94
C VAL A 36 7.65 4.93 50.00
N PHE A 37 6.39 4.80 50.42
CA PHE A 37 5.54 5.95 50.64
C PHE A 37 5.95 6.64 51.95
N LYS A 38 6.43 7.89 51.87
CA LYS A 38 6.82 8.70 53.02
C LYS A 38 6.23 10.10 52.87
N GLU A 39 5.63 10.63 53.95
CA GLU A 39 5.15 12.02 54.03
C GLU A 39 4.21 12.47 52.89
N GLY A 40 3.47 11.54 52.27
CA GLY A 40 2.53 11.86 51.19
C GLY A 40 3.09 11.69 49.78
N GLU A 41 4.37 11.33 49.63
CA GLU A 41 5.04 11.11 48.34
C GLU A 41 5.70 9.72 48.27
N CYS A 42 5.85 9.21 47.04
CA CYS A 42 6.62 8.00 46.79
C CYS A 42 8.12 8.33 46.64
N VAL A 43 8.91 7.86 47.61
CA VAL A 43 10.38 7.92 47.50
C VAL A 43 10.85 6.68 46.75
N CYS A 44 11.33 6.87 45.53
CA CYS A 44 11.75 5.80 44.64
C CYS A 44 13.10 5.18 45.03
N ARG A 45 13.27 3.90 44.69
CA ARG A 45 14.59 3.25 44.72
C ARG A 45 15.52 3.88 43.68
N GLN A 46 16.82 3.69 43.84
CA GLN A 46 17.86 4.34 43.03
C GLN A 46 17.70 4.18 41.51
N ASP A 47 17.08 3.09 41.04
CA ASP A 47 16.89 2.79 39.61
C ASP A 47 15.50 3.17 39.06
N TYR A 48 14.66 3.84 39.84
CA TYR A 48 13.26 4.10 39.49
C TYR A 48 12.88 5.56 39.66
N VAL A 49 11.93 5.99 38.83
CA VAL A 49 11.45 7.36 38.65
C VAL A 49 9.95 7.34 38.35
N GLY A 50 9.28 8.47 38.51
CA GLY A 50 7.85 8.64 38.30
C GLY A 50 7.14 8.93 39.61
N THR A 51 5.92 9.47 39.52
CA THR A 51 5.12 9.84 40.70
C THR A 51 4.84 8.64 41.61
N TYR A 52 4.83 7.43 41.06
CA TYR A 52 4.61 6.18 41.78
C TYR A 52 5.76 5.19 41.62
N CYS A 53 6.93 5.65 41.17
CA CYS A 53 8.12 4.82 40.91
C CYS A 53 7.85 3.68 39.90
N GLU A 54 7.05 3.98 38.88
CA GLU A 54 6.62 3.04 37.86
C GLU A 54 7.60 2.91 36.68
N LEU A 55 8.49 3.89 36.50
CA LEU A 55 9.46 3.92 35.40
C LEU A 55 10.84 3.51 35.89
N LYS A 56 11.52 2.67 35.12
CA LYS A 56 12.90 2.27 35.39
C LYS A 56 13.85 3.18 34.62
N MET A 57 14.96 3.56 35.24
CA MET A 57 16.03 4.33 34.63
C MET A 57 16.95 3.41 33.83
N HIS A 58 17.33 3.83 32.62
CA HIS A 58 18.28 3.14 31.75
C HIS A 58 19.53 4.00 31.53
N CYS A 59 20.26 4.29 32.62
CA CYS A 59 21.52 5.02 32.54
C CYS A 59 22.65 4.11 32.03
N GLU A 60 23.47 4.62 31.12
CA GLU A 60 24.65 3.90 30.65
C GLU A 60 25.65 3.69 31.80
N GLY A 61 26.05 2.44 32.02
CA GLY A 61 27.01 2.07 33.08
C GLY A 61 26.55 2.40 34.51
N PHE A 62 25.25 2.66 34.72
CA PHE A 62 24.69 3.11 36.00
C PHE A 62 25.27 4.44 36.54
N ASP A 63 25.93 5.24 35.68
CA ASP A 63 26.55 6.51 36.10
C ASP A 63 25.49 7.62 36.27
N ARG A 64 25.47 8.22 37.45
CA ARG A 64 24.48 9.22 37.87
C ARG A 64 25.16 10.52 38.29
N SER A 65 24.54 11.62 37.89
CA SER A 65 24.93 12.93 38.40
C SER A 65 24.57 13.08 39.89
N LYS A 66 25.18 14.06 40.56
CA LYS A 66 24.93 14.41 41.96
C LYS A 66 23.46 14.75 42.26
N HIS A 67 22.71 15.18 41.25
CA HIS A 67 21.29 15.48 41.36
C HIS A 67 20.38 14.28 41.03
N GLY A 68 20.94 13.09 40.78
CA GLY A 68 20.18 11.87 40.55
C GLY A 68 19.74 11.62 39.10
N TYR A 69 20.09 12.48 38.14
CA TYR A 69 19.84 12.22 36.72
C TYR A 69 20.94 11.37 36.08
N CYS A 70 20.62 10.67 34.98
CA CYS A 70 21.61 9.88 34.24
C CYS A 70 22.59 10.80 33.50
N ARG A 71 23.88 10.44 33.48
CA ARG A 71 24.88 11.21 32.72
C ARG A 71 24.78 10.96 31.22
N SER A 72 24.55 9.70 30.83
CA SER A 72 24.18 9.28 29.49
C SER A 72 23.17 8.13 29.55
N CYS A 73 22.43 7.93 28.47
CA CYS A 73 21.42 6.88 28.35
C CYS A 73 21.96 5.67 27.62
N GLU A 74 21.47 4.49 28.01
CA GLU A 74 21.63 3.28 27.20
C GLU A 74 21.05 3.51 25.79
N THR A 75 21.57 2.79 24.81
CA THR A 75 21.13 2.90 23.41
C THR A 75 19.64 2.59 23.29
N GLY A 76 18.87 3.50 22.69
CA GLY A 76 17.42 3.37 22.56
C GLY A 76 16.59 3.95 23.71
N TRP A 77 17.23 4.66 24.65
CA TRP A 77 16.54 5.39 25.72
C TRP A 77 16.84 6.89 25.66
N THR A 78 15.88 7.69 26.11
CA THR A 78 15.93 9.16 26.06
C THR A 78 15.29 9.75 27.32
N SER A 79 15.32 11.09 27.44
CA SER A 79 14.98 11.89 28.64
C SER A 79 16.12 12.03 29.65
N ARG A 80 15.91 12.90 30.65
CA ARG A 80 16.89 13.25 31.69
C ARG A 80 17.24 12.07 32.61
N TYR A 81 16.28 11.17 32.86
CA TYR A 81 16.49 9.97 33.68
C TYR A 81 16.53 8.70 32.83
N CYS A 82 16.64 8.84 31.49
CA CYS A 82 16.65 7.73 30.55
C CYS A 82 15.48 6.76 30.77
N GLU A 83 14.32 7.29 31.12
CA GLU A 83 13.13 6.54 31.52
C GLU A 83 12.16 6.33 30.35
N LEU A 84 12.39 7.03 29.24
CA LEU A 84 11.55 6.97 28.05
C LEU A 84 12.27 6.24 26.94
N ILE A 85 11.58 5.32 26.29
CA ILE A 85 12.07 4.66 25.09
C ILE A 85 12.16 5.65 23.93
N ASP A 86 13.25 5.52 23.16
CA ASP A 86 13.44 6.19 21.88
C ASP A 86 13.11 5.22 20.74
N CYS A 87 12.12 5.59 19.92
CA CYS A 87 11.66 4.79 18.79
C CYS A 87 12.32 5.21 17.47
N GLY A 88 13.19 6.24 17.48
CA GLY A 88 13.77 6.84 16.29
C GLY A 88 12.73 7.41 15.32
N GLU A 89 13.10 7.51 14.04
CA GLU A 89 12.23 8.03 12.97
C GLU A 89 11.28 6.96 12.40
N ASN A 90 11.56 5.69 12.65
CA ASN A 90 10.86 4.55 12.05
C ASN A 90 9.63 4.11 12.85
N GLY A 91 9.25 4.84 13.88
CA GLY A 91 8.12 4.50 14.73
C GLY A 91 7.70 5.65 15.63
N PHE A 92 6.71 5.39 16.48
CA PHE A 92 6.27 6.34 17.48
C PHE A 92 6.05 5.65 18.83
N ARG A 93 6.20 6.43 19.90
CA ARG A 93 6.09 5.95 21.27
C ARG A 93 4.61 5.77 21.64
N VAL A 94 4.25 4.56 22.07
CA VAL A 94 2.88 4.24 22.57
C VAL A 94 2.82 4.30 24.09
N SER A 95 3.88 3.82 24.76
CA SER A 95 4.05 3.93 26.21
C SER A 95 5.50 4.29 26.52
N SER A 96 5.81 4.66 27.76
CA SER A 96 7.17 4.99 28.19
C SER A 96 8.21 3.92 27.83
N THR A 97 7.83 2.64 27.74
CA THR A 97 8.73 1.51 27.44
C THR A 97 8.44 0.77 26.13
N ARG A 98 7.46 1.21 25.32
CA ARG A 98 7.09 0.49 24.08
C ARG A 98 6.91 1.42 22.89
N CYS A 99 7.50 1.00 21.78
CA CYS A 99 7.35 1.61 20.47
C CYS A 99 6.35 0.86 19.59
N ARG A 100 5.71 1.59 18.71
CA ARG A 100 4.98 1.04 17.56
C ARG A 100 5.73 1.42 16.29
N CYS A 101 6.27 0.41 15.63
CA CYS A 101 7.10 0.58 14.44
C CYS A 101 6.25 0.70 13.18
N ASN A 102 6.71 1.53 12.25
CA ASN A 102 6.19 1.60 10.91
C ASN A 102 6.78 0.45 10.08
N PRO A 103 5.96 -0.31 9.33
CA PRO A 103 6.48 -1.31 8.41
C PRO A 103 7.45 -0.68 7.40
N PRO A 104 8.56 -1.36 7.01
CA PRO A 104 8.94 -2.74 7.33
C PRO A 104 9.80 -2.90 8.60
N TYR A 105 9.95 -1.85 9.41
CA TYR A 105 10.82 -1.87 10.59
C TYR A 105 10.20 -2.64 11.77
N SER A 106 11.07 -3.18 12.62
CA SER A 106 10.74 -4.05 13.74
C SER A 106 11.75 -3.89 14.90
N GLY A 107 11.56 -4.66 15.97
CA GLY A 107 12.38 -4.59 17.18
C GLY A 107 11.78 -3.67 18.25
N GLN A 108 12.39 -3.65 19.43
CA GLN A 108 11.93 -2.84 20.57
C GLN A 108 12.03 -1.32 20.29
N PHE A 109 13.07 -0.91 19.56
CA PHE A 109 13.39 0.48 19.21
C PHE A 109 13.13 0.82 17.74
N CYS A 110 12.49 -0.08 16.97
CA CYS A 110 12.19 0.12 15.55
C CYS A 110 13.41 0.33 14.63
N THR A 111 14.57 -0.18 15.02
CA THR A 111 15.82 -0.10 14.24
C THR A 111 16.11 -1.36 13.43
N GLU A 112 15.46 -2.49 13.75
CA GLU A 112 15.72 -3.76 13.09
C GLU A 112 14.91 -3.89 11.80
N GLN A 113 15.61 -4.16 10.70
CA GLN A 113 15.01 -4.46 9.40
C GLN A 113 15.40 -5.87 8.98
N THR A 114 14.46 -6.80 9.05
CA THR A 114 14.67 -8.17 8.56
C THR A 114 14.21 -8.31 7.12
N THR A 115 14.94 -9.09 6.32
CA THR A 115 14.57 -9.39 4.92
C THR A 115 13.15 -9.93 4.83
N LYS A 116 12.74 -10.79 5.78
CA LYS A 116 11.38 -11.31 5.88
C LYS A 116 10.33 -10.19 5.98
N ASN A 117 10.54 -9.20 6.84
CA ASN A 117 9.58 -8.10 7.01
C ASN A 117 9.53 -7.19 5.78
N VAL A 118 10.68 -6.94 5.16
CA VAL A 118 10.78 -6.20 3.89
C VAL A 118 10.01 -6.92 2.78
N TYR A 119 10.26 -8.22 2.59
CA TYR A 119 9.55 -9.02 1.60
C TYR A 119 8.05 -9.07 1.88
N LEU A 120 7.63 -9.32 3.12
CA LEU A 120 6.21 -9.33 3.47
C LEU A 120 5.54 -7.98 3.20
N TYR A 121 6.21 -6.87 3.52
CA TYR A 121 5.70 -5.53 3.28
C TYR A 121 5.52 -5.24 1.78
N TYR A 122 6.57 -5.45 0.98
CA TYR A 122 6.49 -5.19 -0.47
C TYR A 122 5.58 -6.17 -1.19
N ASN A 123 5.52 -7.43 -0.77
CA ASN A 123 4.61 -8.40 -1.38
C ASN A 123 3.15 -8.01 -1.09
N ARG A 124 2.84 -7.64 0.16
CA ARG A 124 1.52 -7.11 0.52
C ARG A 124 1.18 -5.83 -0.23
N LEU A 125 2.15 -4.92 -0.40
CA LEU A 125 1.99 -3.71 -1.19
C LEU A 125 1.69 -4.05 -2.64
N MET A 126 2.46 -4.94 -3.27
CA MET A 126 2.24 -5.42 -4.63
C MET A 126 0.85 -6.05 -4.80
N TYR A 127 0.40 -6.89 -3.85
CA TYR A 127 -0.97 -7.42 -3.86
C TYR A 127 -2.03 -6.33 -3.73
N SER A 128 -1.77 -5.28 -2.95
CA SER A 128 -2.65 -4.11 -2.83
C SER A 128 -2.70 -3.31 -4.14
N TRP A 129 -1.60 -3.25 -4.88
CA TRP A 129 -1.51 -2.56 -6.18
C TRP A 129 -2.03 -3.44 -7.34
N GLY A 130 -2.33 -4.71 -7.06
CA GLY A 130 -3.17 -5.62 -7.83
C GLY A 130 -3.28 -5.38 -9.34
N PRO A 131 -4.51 -5.31 -9.91
CA PRO A 131 -4.76 -5.36 -11.35
C PRO A 131 -4.25 -4.15 -12.14
N VAL A 132 -3.56 -3.18 -11.52
CA VAL A 132 -3.00 -2.02 -12.23
C VAL A 132 -2.01 -2.48 -13.31
N GLY A 133 -1.21 -3.51 -13.03
CA GLY A 133 -0.37 -4.14 -14.07
C GLY A 133 -1.20 -4.74 -15.21
N CYS A 134 -2.31 -5.42 -14.89
CA CYS A 134 -3.21 -6.00 -15.89
C CYS A 134 -3.93 -4.92 -16.73
N ILE A 135 -4.30 -3.78 -16.12
CA ILE A 135 -4.95 -2.66 -16.81
C ILE A 135 -4.01 -2.02 -17.85
N ILE A 136 -2.69 -2.08 -17.67
CA ILE A 136 -1.72 -1.56 -18.64
C ILE A 136 -1.40 -2.61 -19.72
N VAL A 137 -1.23 -3.87 -19.32
CA VAL A 137 -0.84 -4.95 -20.25
C VAL A 137 -1.98 -5.34 -21.19
N VAL A 138 -3.22 -5.42 -20.71
CA VAL A 138 -4.37 -5.87 -21.51
C VAL A 138 -4.66 -4.96 -22.73
N PRO A 139 -4.69 -3.61 -22.61
CA PRO A 139 -4.87 -2.73 -23.76
C PRO A 139 -3.74 -2.84 -24.79
N LEU A 140 -2.49 -3.02 -24.34
CA LEU A 140 -1.35 -3.21 -25.24
C LEU A 140 -1.48 -4.53 -26.01
N CYS A 141 -1.87 -5.61 -25.34
CA CYS A 141 -2.15 -6.89 -26.00
C CYS A 141 -3.30 -6.79 -27.01
N LEU A 142 -4.39 -6.10 -26.66
CA LEU A 142 -5.53 -5.86 -27.55
C LEU A 142 -5.11 -5.02 -28.77
N PHE A 143 -4.34 -3.95 -28.56
CA PHE A 143 -3.83 -3.12 -29.64
C PHE A 143 -2.95 -3.93 -30.60
N MET A 144 -2.00 -4.71 -30.08
CA MET A 144 -1.14 -5.58 -30.88
C MET A 144 -1.95 -6.63 -31.67
N TYR A 145 -2.98 -7.21 -31.06
CA TYR A 145 -3.86 -8.15 -31.74
C TYR A 145 -4.66 -7.48 -32.88
N CYS A 146 -5.21 -6.29 -32.65
CA CYS A 146 -5.90 -5.51 -33.67
C CYS A 146 -4.98 -5.13 -34.82
N CYS A 147 -3.76 -4.65 -34.54
CA CYS A 147 -2.76 -4.33 -35.56
C CYS A 147 -2.42 -5.55 -36.42
N ARG A 148 -2.23 -6.71 -35.79
CA ARG A 148 -1.96 -7.95 -36.52
C ARG A 148 -3.14 -8.35 -37.41
N ARG A 149 -4.36 -8.33 -36.89
CA ARG A 149 -5.58 -8.66 -37.64
C ARG A 149 -5.77 -7.74 -38.86
N ASP A 150 -5.49 -6.45 -38.72
CA ASP A 150 -5.61 -5.50 -39.82
C ASP A 150 -4.48 -5.65 -40.85
N SER A 151 -3.26 -6.01 -40.41
CA SER A 151 -2.17 -6.34 -41.34
C SER A 151 -2.52 -7.53 -42.24
N GLU A 152 -3.09 -8.59 -41.67
CA GLU A 152 -3.52 -9.79 -42.40
C GLU A 152 -4.67 -9.46 -43.37
N ARG A 153 -5.61 -8.61 -42.97
CA ARG A 153 -6.70 -8.12 -43.86
C ARG A 153 -6.16 -7.35 -45.05
N ARG A 154 -5.16 -6.47 -44.86
CA ARG A 154 -4.53 -5.72 -45.96
C ARG A 154 -3.78 -6.64 -46.91
N GLN A 155 -3.09 -7.66 -46.39
CA GLN A 155 -2.40 -8.65 -47.22
C GLN A 155 -3.38 -9.47 -48.06
N LYS A 156 -4.50 -9.92 -47.47
CA LYS A 156 -5.55 -10.65 -48.20
C LYS A 156 -6.18 -9.81 -49.32
N ARG A 157 -6.47 -8.51 -49.09
CA ARG A 157 -7.01 -7.63 -50.15
C ARG A 157 -6.05 -7.50 -51.34
N ARG A 158 -4.75 -7.27 -51.08
CA ARG A 158 -3.73 -7.17 -52.13
C ARG A 158 -3.66 -8.43 -53.00
N ILE A 159 -3.76 -9.61 -52.39
CA ILE A 159 -3.76 -10.88 -53.12
C ILE A 159 -5.05 -11.05 -53.95
N ILE A 160 -6.22 -10.74 -53.38
CA ILE A 160 -7.50 -10.84 -54.09
C ILE A 160 -7.53 -9.90 -55.31
N GLU A 161 -7.09 -8.66 -55.15
CA GLU A 161 -7.01 -7.67 -56.23
C GLU A 161 -6.03 -8.09 -57.32
N ALA A 162 -4.86 -8.64 -56.96
CA ALA A 162 -3.89 -9.16 -57.92
C ALA A 162 -4.44 -10.35 -58.73
N ILE A 163 -5.14 -11.28 -58.08
CA ILE A 163 -5.79 -12.42 -58.74
C ILE A 163 -6.93 -11.92 -59.65
N ALA A 164 -7.72 -10.95 -59.20
CA ALA A 164 -8.81 -10.38 -59.99
C ALA A 164 -8.31 -9.64 -61.24
N HIS A 165 -7.21 -8.87 -61.12
CA HIS A 165 -6.58 -8.20 -62.25
C HIS A 165 -6.02 -9.21 -63.26
N SER A 166 -5.30 -10.23 -62.79
CA SER A 166 -4.74 -11.30 -63.63
C SER A 166 -5.85 -12.04 -64.39
N ARG A 167 -6.97 -12.35 -63.73
CA ARG A 167 -8.11 -13.03 -64.36
C ARG A 167 -8.74 -12.18 -65.47
N LYS A 168 -8.85 -10.86 -65.29
CA LYS A 168 -9.35 -9.94 -66.33
C LYS A 168 -8.41 -9.86 -67.52
N THR A 169 -7.10 -9.79 -67.29
CA THR A 169 -6.10 -9.75 -68.38
C THR A 169 -6.06 -11.05 -69.18
N THR A 170 -6.20 -12.22 -68.54
CA THR A 170 -6.31 -13.51 -69.25
C THR A 170 -7.54 -13.58 -70.15
N ILE A 171 -8.69 -13.04 -69.71
CA ILE A 171 -9.92 -13.01 -70.52
C ILE A 171 -9.77 -12.03 -71.69
N ILE A 172 -9.15 -10.87 -71.49
CA ILE A 172 -8.92 -9.88 -72.55
C ILE A 172 -7.90 -10.40 -73.58
N MET A 173 -6.87 -11.12 -73.13
CA MET A 173 -5.90 -11.77 -74.02
C MET A 173 -6.54 -12.88 -74.85
N SER A 174 -7.49 -13.65 -74.29
CA SER A 174 -8.19 -14.70 -75.03
C SER A 174 -9.25 -14.18 -76.00
N THR A 175 -9.89 -13.04 -75.70
CA THR A 175 -10.80 -12.37 -76.66
C THR A 175 -10.04 -11.64 -77.77
N ASN A 176 -8.88 -11.04 -77.48
CA ASN A 176 -8.07 -10.36 -78.51
C ASN A 176 -7.40 -11.35 -79.49
N SER A 177 -7.14 -12.59 -79.07
CA SER A 177 -6.68 -13.67 -79.98
C SER A 177 -7.76 -14.17 -80.96
N ARG A 178 -9.02 -13.70 -80.85
CA ARG A 178 -10.11 -14.05 -81.78
C ARG A 178 -10.47 -12.93 -82.77
N SER A 179 -9.92 -11.71 -82.60
CA SER A 179 -10.27 -10.53 -83.40
C SER A 179 -9.19 -10.02 -84.34
N ASN A 180 -7.90 -10.36 -84.17
CA ASN A 180 -6.83 -9.85 -85.05
C ASN A 180 -6.03 -10.97 -85.73
N SER A 181 -6.66 -11.64 -86.70
CA SER A 181 -6.00 -11.81 -88.00
C SER A 181 -5.97 -10.43 -88.67
N SER A 182 -4.82 -10.05 -89.25
CA SER A 182 -4.53 -8.76 -89.93
C SER A 182 -4.49 -7.52 -89.04
N GLU A 183 -3.32 -7.20 -88.46
CA GLU A 183 -2.41 -6.17 -88.99
C GLU A 183 -1.19 -6.01 -88.08
N ALA A 184 -0.03 -5.95 -88.72
CA ALA A 184 1.25 -5.67 -88.11
C ALA A 184 1.45 -4.16 -87.94
N SER A 185 2.06 -3.72 -86.83
CA SER A 185 3.24 -2.86 -86.89
C SER A 185 3.93 -2.75 -85.52
N CYS A 186 5.25 -2.78 -85.59
CA CYS A 186 6.22 -2.54 -84.52
C CYS A 186 6.16 -1.08 -84.05
N VAL A 187 6.50 -0.80 -82.78
CA VAL A 187 7.51 0.21 -82.37
C VAL A 187 7.98 -0.13 -80.95
N SER A 188 9.29 -0.01 -80.78
CA SER A 188 10.16 -0.45 -79.70
C SER A 188 10.50 0.63 -78.67
N ASP A 189 11.17 0.16 -77.60
CA ASP A 189 12.09 0.83 -76.68
C ASP A 189 11.51 1.86 -75.69
N GLU A 190 11.61 1.58 -74.38
CA GLU A 190 12.79 1.90 -73.54
C GLU A 190 13.14 3.39 -73.70
N ASP A 191 12.72 4.23 -72.74
CA ASP A 191 13.67 4.77 -71.78
C ASP A 191 13.01 5.74 -70.77
N PHE A 192 13.75 5.95 -69.69
CA PHE A 192 13.75 7.16 -68.87
C PHE A 192 12.83 7.25 -67.65
N LEU A 193 13.32 6.59 -66.60
CA LEU A 193 13.50 7.13 -65.25
C LEU A 193 13.28 8.65 -65.05
N LEU A 194 12.75 8.97 -63.87
CA LEU A 194 13.03 10.19 -63.09
C LEU A 194 12.60 11.53 -63.72
N ARG A 195 11.49 12.10 -63.23
CA ARG A 195 11.47 13.26 -62.31
C ARG A 195 10.09 13.89 -62.23
N LYS A 196 9.71 14.20 -60.98
CA LYS A 196 9.29 15.53 -60.50
C LYS A 196 8.03 16.17 -61.09
#